data_AF-A0A7S2LKX2-F1
#
_entry.id   AF-A0A7S2LKX2-F1
#
_cell.length_a   1.000
_cell.length_b   1.000
_cell.length_c   1.000
_cell.angle_alpha   90.00
_cell.angle_beta   90.00
_cell.angle_gamma   90.00
#
_symmetry.space_group_name_H-M   'P 1'
#
loop_
_entity.id
_entity.type
_entity.pdbx_description
1 polymer ?
#
loop_
_entity_poly.entity_id
_entity_poly.type
_entity_poly.pdbx_seq_one_letter_code
_entity_poly.pdbx_strand_id
1 'polypeptide(L)'
;MEAETNSSKISQKKRGLNSEMPLNLAVFHFQTPVFCPLNSLVIGSRLDTDIHANTCRLAFSGRLIEKIDPKKDVSRFKFYSRKEKEGVICRLGESYMREKDQKVVRYEVFGVDLFKKETNMNLFVGLKVETSSGDIGVIHSSFGTSGKFRMHFPAGTDAREGDKVYLRFKRYANDTSKSMHQDTVLPEASPGVLLVPEKKSKKEKKKNTKKKNDKNAKQDPKTTLGTVAHEGVIASLKPNNIVIVSGFFSPEVNIREKVGWKVVVPNTNEEGVISAPFGKAGKCKVLFEEGISAEEGSKVQLVPPAD
;
A
#
# COMPACT_ATOMS: atom_id res chain seq x y z
N MET A 1 38.58 48.59 44.73
CA MET A 1 39.87 48.18 45.33
C MET A 1 39.66 46.76 45.83
N GLU A 2 39.71 45.80 44.92
CA GLU A 2 40.94 45.04 44.62
C GLU A 2 41.43 44.26 45.84
N ALA A 3 41.19 42.96 45.80
CA ALA A 3 41.98 41.97 46.50
C ALA A 3 42.12 40.77 45.55
N GLU A 4 43.24 40.73 44.84
CA GLU A 4 43.73 39.58 44.10
C GLU A 4 44.10 38.44 45.06
N THR A 5 43.88 37.20 44.61
CA THR A 5 44.77 36.01 44.68
C THR A 5 43.88 34.78 44.45
N ASN A 6 44.27 33.71 43.77
CA ASN A 6 45.56 33.28 43.29
C ASN A 6 45.36 32.31 42.12
N SER A 7 46.23 32.42 41.13
CA SER A 7 46.26 31.58 39.94
C SER A 7 46.60 30.13 40.30
N SER A 8 45.69 29.19 40.04
CA SER A 8 46.01 27.77 39.96
C SER A 8 45.89 27.32 38.50
N LYS A 9 47.05 27.21 37.85
CA LYS A 9 47.24 26.69 36.50
C LYS A 9 46.74 25.25 36.43
N ILE A 10 45.52 25.04 35.94
CA ILE A 10 45.09 23.73 35.46
C ILE A 10 45.69 23.52 34.08
N SER A 11 46.65 22.61 34.03
CA SER A 11 47.29 22.07 32.82
C SER A 11 46.24 21.74 31.75
N GLN A 12 46.15 22.60 30.73
CA GLN A 12 45.39 22.32 29.52
C GLN A 12 46.16 21.28 28.70
N LYS A 13 45.93 20.01 29.02
CA LYS A 13 46.23 18.90 28.13
C LYS A 13 45.26 19.04 26.94
N LYS A 14 45.70 19.75 25.89
CA LYS A 14 45.05 19.83 24.57
C LYS A 14 44.82 18.41 24.04
N ARG A 15 43.66 17.82 24.37
CA ARG A 15 43.11 16.70 23.60
C ARG A 15 42.47 17.32 22.37
N GLY A 16 42.99 16.98 21.19
CA GLY A 16 42.33 17.30 19.93
C GLY A 16 40.92 16.75 19.97
N LEU A 17 39.94 17.65 20.12
CA LEU A 17 38.51 17.35 20.17
C LEU A 17 37.81 18.05 19.00
N ASN A 18 38.32 17.87 17.79
CA ASN A 18 37.60 18.22 16.56
C ASN A 18 36.90 16.99 15.97
N SER A 19 36.33 16.18 16.85
CA SER A 19 35.23 15.27 16.53
C SER A 19 34.10 15.77 17.42
N GLU A 20 33.22 16.62 16.88
CA GLU A 20 31.99 17.03 17.56
C GLU A 20 31.22 15.76 17.93
N MET A 21 31.41 15.27 19.15
CA MET A 21 30.59 14.19 19.67
C MET A 21 29.15 14.71 19.70
N PRO A 22 28.17 13.92 19.24
CA PRO A 22 26.81 14.39 19.11
C PRO A 22 26.31 14.90 20.44
N LEU A 23 25.94 16.18 20.50
CA LEU A 23 25.33 16.79 21.66
C LEU A 23 23.95 16.16 21.87
N ASN A 24 23.84 15.32 22.90
CA ASN A 24 22.57 14.74 23.30
C ASN A 24 21.87 15.66 24.31
N LEU A 25 20.59 15.88 24.09
CA LEU A 25 19.73 16.65 24.99
C LEU A 25 18.68 15.73 25.60
N ALA A 26 18.30 16.03 26.84
CA ALA A 26 17.24 15.33 27.54
C ALA A 26 16.30 16.35 28.18
N VAL A 27 15.01 16.01 28.22
CA VAL A 27 13.99 16.79 28.91
C VAL A 27 13.58 16.02 30.16
N PHE A 28 13.65 16.67 31.31
CA PHE A 28 13.29 16.08 32.58
C PHE A 28 11.95 16.64 33.06
N HIS A 29 11.02 15.73 33.37
CA HIS A 29 9.80 16.05 34.09
C HIS A 29 9.99 15.59 35.53
N PHE A 30 10.21 16.53 36.45
CA PHE A 30 10.41 16.22 37.86
C PHE A 30 9.07 15.93 38.54
N GLN A 31 9.05 14.90 39.39
CA GLN A 31 7.88 14.57 40.22
C GLN A 31 7.59 15.66 41.25
N THR A 32 8.65 16.30 41.76
CA THR A 32 8.57 17.42 42.70
C THR A 32 9.29 18.63 42.10
N PRO A 33 8.77 19.87 42.25
CA PRO A 33 9.46 21.07 41.79
C PRO A 33 10.85 21.21 42.44
N VAL A 34 11.86 21.54 41.63
CA VAL A 34 13.24 21.75 42.09
C VAL A 34 13.66 23.19 41.82
N PHE A 35 14.21 23.87 42.82
CA PHE A 35 14.79 25.18 42.65
C PHE A 35 16.26 25.05 42.23
N CYS A 36 16.61 25.56 41.05
CA CYS A 36 17.98 25.50 40.53
C CYS A 36 18.24 26.66 39.56
N PRO A 37 19.44 27.27 39.57
CA PRO A 37 19.82 28.26 38.57
C PRO A 37 20.09 27.62 37.21
N LEU A 38 19.98 28.40 36.13
CA LEU A 38 20.41 27.97 34.80
C LEU A 38 21.90 27.63 34.81
N ASN A 39 22.31 26.71 33.93
CA ASN A 39 23.67 26.15 33.82
C ASN A 39 24.16 25.36 35.04
N SER A 40 23.26 24.98 35.96
CA SER A 40 23.57 24.07 37.06
C SER A 40 24.06 22.71 36.55
N LEU A 41 24.95 22.08 37.30
CA LEU A 41 25.35 20.69 37.06
C LEU A 41 24.18 19.77 37.43
N VAL A 42 23.75 18.95 36.47
CA VAL A 42 22.73 17.92 36.66
C VAL A 42 23.41 16.56 36.62
N ILE A 43 23.10 15.71 37.60
CA ILE A 43 23.58 14.33 37.67
C ILE A 43 22.36 13.42 37.75
N GLY A 44 22.27 12.46 36.84
CA GLY A 44 21.29 11.39 36.89
C GLY A 44 21.94 10.12 37.41
N SER A 45 21.32 9.49 38.40
CA SER A 45 21.79 8.24 39.00
C SER A 45 20.64 7.31 39.30
N ARG A 46 20.88 6.01 39.25
CA ARG A 46 19.94 4.98 39.70
C ARG A 46 20.37 4.52 41.09
N LEU A 47 19.76 5.09 42.13
CA LEU A 47 20.13 4.81 43.52
C LEU A 47 19.37 3.61 44.12
N ASP A 48 18.29 3.19 43.46
CA ASP A 48 17.44 2.08 43.92
C ASP A 48 18.03 0.67 43.67
N THR A 49 19.26 0.59 43.15
CA THR A 49 19.95 -0.70 42.96
C THR A 49 20.62 -1.16 44.26
N ASP A 50 20.82 -2.48 44.38
CA ASP A 50 21.53 -3.10 45.51
C ASP A 50 22.83 -2.35 45.86
N ILE A 51 23.01 -2.09 47.15
CA ILE A 51 24.17 -1.37 47.71
C ILE A 51 25.44 -2.19 47.51
N HIS A 52 25.33 -3.52 47.48
CA HIS A 52 26.45 -4.42 47.26
C HIS A 52 26.76 -4.67 45.77
N ALA A 53 25.98 -4.11 44.85
CA ALA A 53 26.26 -4.22 43.43
C ALA A 53 27.52 -3.42 43.06
N ASN A 54 28.53 -4.09 42.51
CA ASN A 54 29.79 -3.48 42.06
C ASN A 54 29.66 -2.86 40.66
N THR A 55 28.59 -2.10 40.40
CA THR A 55 28.34 -1.43 39.13
C THR A 55 28.17 0.07 39.33
N CYS A 56 28.59 0.86 38.34
CA CYS A 56 28.45 2.32 38.41
C CYS A 56 26.96 2.71 38.41
N ARG A 57 26.54 3.46 39.44
CA ARG A 57 25.15 3.93 39.62
C ARG A 57 24.89 5.31 39.00
N LEU A 58 25.93 6.03 38.59
CA LEU A 58 25.82 7.30 37.87
C LEU A 58 25.52 7.01 36.39
N ALA A 59 24.37 7.49 35.91
CA ALA A 59 23.92 7.24 34.55
C ALA A 59 24.39 8.33 33.58
N PHE A 60 24.27 9.61 33.97
CA PHE A 60 24.67 10.73 33.14
C PHE A 60 25.02 11.96 33.97
N SER A 61 25.75 12.89 33.36
CA SER A 61 25.92 14.26 33.87
C SER A 61 25.77 15.25 32.73
N GLY A 62 25.31 16.45 33.06
CA GLY A 62 25.07 17.50 32.06
C GLY A 62 24.86 18.86 32.70
N ARG A 63 24.59 19.86 31.88
CA ARG A 63 24.27 21.22 32.33
C ARG A 63 22.79 21.49 32.09
N LEU A 64 22.13 22.11 33.05
CA LEU A 64 20.77 22.59 32.87
C LEU A 64 20.78 23.77 31.90
N ILE A 65 20.22 23.62 30.71
CA ILE A 65 20.26 24.68 29.69
C ILE A 65 19.09 25.64 29.85
N GLU A 66 17.87 25.09 29.90
CA GLU A 66 16.67 25.91 29.91
C GLU A 66 15.54 25.23 30.68
N LYS A 67 14.66 26.06 31.26
CA LYS A 67 13.38 25.64 31.82
C LYS A 67 12.34 25.61 30.70
N ILE A 68 11.60 24.51 30.61
CA ILE A 68 10.50 24.35 29.65
C ILE A 68 9.18 24.35 30.42
N ASP A 69 8.30 25.29 30.11
CA ASP A 69 6.90 25.24 30.52
C ASP A 69 6.08 24.53 29.42
N PRO A 70 5.53 23.34 29.69
CA PRO A 70 4.83 22.54 28.68
C PRO A 70 3.59 23.23 28.09
N LYS A 71 3.05 24.28 28.72
CA LYS A 71 1.91 25.03 28.20
C LYS A 71 2.31 26.22 27.32
N LYS A 72 3.46 26.84 27.61
CA LYS A 72 3.89 28.11 26.98
C LYS A 72 4.96 27.92 25.91
N ASP A 73 5.85 26.95 26.08
CA ASP A 73 7.02 26.75 25.22
C ASP A 73 6.80 25.73 24.09
N VAL A 74 5.54 25.35 23.85
CA VAL A 74 5.13 24.36 22.84
C VAL A 74 5.62 24.71 21.44
N SER A 75 5.62 26.00 21.07
CA SER A 75 6.05 26.49 19.76
C SER A 75 7.57 26.61 19.64
N ARG A 76 8.27 26.79 20.77
CA ARG A 76 9.73 27.00 20.82
C ARG A 76 10.48 25.68 20.66
N PHE A 77 9.98 24.61 21.30
CA PHE A 77 10.61 23.29 21.23
C PHE A 77 9.78 22.31 20.40
N LYS A 78 10.33 21.94 19.25
CA LYS A 78 9.72 21.00 18.31
C LYS A 78 10.12 19.56 18.64
N PHE A 79 9.47 18.95 19.62
CA PHE A 79 9.64 17.53 19.93
C PHE A 79 8.88 16.67 18.93
N TYR A 80 9.57 15.75 18.26
CA TYR A 80 8.94 14.79 17.35
C TYR A 80 9.55 13.40 17.48
N SER A 81 8.73 12.40 17.19
CA SER A 81 9.22 11.04 16.92
C SER A 81 9.31 10.82 15.43
N ARG A 82 10.46 10.35 14.94
CA ARG A 82 10.57 9.80 13.58
C ARG A 82 9.87 8.45 13.55
N LYS A 83 8.94 8.30 12.60
CA LYS A 83 8.24 7.05 12.33
C LYS A 83 8.62 6.60 10.93
N GLU A 84 8.92 5.33 10.82
CA GLU A 84 9.21 4.66 9.55
C GLU A 84 8.27 3.46 9.44
N LYS A 85 7.74 3.28 8.24
CA LYS A 85 7.01 2.08 7.83
C LYS A 85 7.70 1.53 6.60
N GLU A 86 7.85 0.22 6.56
CA GLU A 86 8.44 -0.52 5.45
C GLU A 86 7.35 -1.29 4.73
N GLY A 87 7.41 -1.30 3.40
CA GLY A 87 6.57 -2.12 2.53
C GLY A 87 7.39 -2.69 1.38
N VAL A 88 6.74 -3.47 0.53
CA VAL A 88 7.39 -4.18 -0.58
C VAL A 88 6.65 -3.89 -1.88
N ILE A 89 7.40 -3.69 -2.96
CA ILE A 89 6.84 -3.53 -4.30
C ILE A 89 6.38 -4.90 -4.81
N CYS A 90 5.08 -5.01 -5.13
CA CYS A 90 4.49 -6.27 -5.58
C CYS A 90 4.26 -6.35 -7.08
N ARG A 91 4.11 -5.19 -7.75
CA ARG A 91 3.81 -5.13 -9.18
C ARG A 91 4.26 -3.79 -9.75
N LEU A 92 4.83 -3.83 -10.95
CA LEU A 92 5.20 -2.63 -11.72
C LEU A 92 4.10 -2.24 -12.71
N GLY A 93 3.95 -0.93 -12.94
CA GLY A 93 3.14 -0.37 -14.01
C GLY A 93 3.84 -0.44 -15.37
N GLU A 94 3.39 0.37 -16.32
CA GLU A 94 3.93 0.39 -17.68
C GLU A 94 5.37 0.91 -17.75
N SER A 95 6.10 0.48 -18.80
CA SER A 95 7.50 0.85 -19.02
C SER A 95 7.55 2.16 -19.76
N TYR A 96 8.34 3.12 -19.31
CA TYR A 96 8.58 4.36 -20.03
C TYR A 96 10.09 4.54 -20.24
N MET A 97 10.47 5.14 -21.35
CA MET A 97 11.84 5.54 -21.61
C MET A 97 11.98 7.02 -21.25
N ARG A 98 12.73 7.31 -20.19
CA ARG A 98 12.96 8.68 -19.71
C ARG A 98 13.79 9.44 -20.73
N GLU A 99 13.32 10.60 -21.18
CA GLU A 99 13.97 11.36 -22.26
C GLU A 99 15.40 11.81 -21.90
N LYS A 100 15.59 12.22 -20.63
CA LYS A 100 16.86 12.77 -20.13
C LYS A 100 18.03 11.79 -20.20
N ASP A 101 17.81 10.55 -19.78
CA ASP A 101 18.89 9.56 -19.58
C ASP A 101 18.71 8.31 -20.45
N GLN A 102 17.65 8.24 -21.27
CA GLN A 102 17.28 7.08 -22.09
C GLN A 102 17.12 5.77 -21.28
N LYS A 103 16.83 5.88 -19.98
CA LYS A 103 16.63 4.74 -19.07
C LYS A 103 15.17 4.31 -19.05
N VAL A 104 14.95 2.99 -18.87
CA VAL A 104 13.62 2.43 -18.64
C VAL A 104 13.19 2.70 -17.20
N VAL A 105 12.12 3.45 -17.01
CA VAL A 105 11.55 3.84 -15.73
C VAL A 105 10.07 3.47 -15.65
N ARG A 106 9.51 3.49 -14.44
CA ARG A 106 8.10 3.33 -14.15
C ARG A 106 7.59 4.58 -13.43
N TYR A 107 6.48 5.15 -13.89
CA TYR A 107 5.79 6.22 -13.15
C TYR A 107 4.80 5.67 -12.13
N GLU A 108 4.36 4.43 -12.31
CA GLU A 108 3.36 3.79 -11.46
C GLU A 108 3.85 2.47 -10.91
N VAL A 109 3.73 2.31 -9.60
CA VAL A 109 4.19 1.12 -8.89
C VAL A 109 3.16 0.74 -7.84
N PHE A 110 2.96 -0.56 -7.63
CA PHE A 110 2.06 -1.08 -6.63
C PHE A 110 2.84 -1.74 -5.49
N GLY A 111 2.50 -1.36 -4.26
CA GLY A 111 3.12 -1.87 -3.05
C GLY A 111 2.14 -2.65 -2.16
N VAL A 112 2.70 -3.51 -1.31
CA VAL A 112 2.02 -4.24 -0.23
C VAL A 112 2.77 -4.09 1.08
N ASP A 113 2.16 -4.58 2.17
CA ASP A 113 2.76 -4.74 3.50
C ASP A 113 3.24 -3.47 4.23
N LEU A 114 2.97 -2.27 3.67
CA LEU A 114 3.23 -0.99 4.35
C LEU A 114 2.26 -0.72 5.51
N PHE A 115 1.07 -1.31 5.45
CA PHE A 115 -0.03 -1.10 6.40
C PHE A 115 -0.61 -2.44 6.88
N LYS A 116 -1.01 -2.49 8.15
CA LYS A 116 -1.79 -3.62 8.68
C LYS A 116 -3.19 -3.61 8.05
N LYS A 117 -3.83 -4.78 7.89
CA LYS A 117 -5.15 -4.93 7.25
C LYS A 117 -6.25 -4.01 7.81
N GLU A 118 -6.17 -3.66 9.09
CA GLU A 118 -7.14 -2.80 9.79
C GLU A 118 -6.83 -1.29 9.68
N THR A 119 -5.72 -0.92 9.04
CA THR A 119 -5.27 0.48 8.99
C THR A 119 -6.09 1.26 7.96
N ASN A 120 -6.60 2.43 8.34
CA ASN A 120 -7.22 3.35 7.38
C ASN A 120 -6.15 3.95 6.45
N MET A 121 -6.03 3.38 5.25
CA MET A 121 -5.02 3.77 4.25
C MET A 121 -5.26 5.18 3.68
N ASN A 122 -6.48 5.70 3.77
CA ASN A 122 -6.83 7.02 3.20
C ASN A 122 -6.08 8.15 3.91
N LEU A 123 -5.70 7.97 5.17
CA LEU A 123 -4.88 8.93 5.93
C LEU A 123 -3.46 9.08 5.36
N PHE A 124 -3.01 8.13 4.55
CA PHE A 124 -1.66 8.08 4.00
C PHE A 124 -1.60 8.41 2.50
N VAL A 125 -2.76 8.62 1.86
CA VAL A 125 -2.82 9.11 0.49
C VAL A 125 -2.26 10.54 0.44
N GLY A 126 -1.44 10.82 -0.56
CA GLY A 126 -0.72 12.10 -0.69
C GLY A 126 0.60 12.16 0.10
N LEU A 127 0.92 11.17 0.94
CA LEU A 127 2.21 11.10 1.61
C LEU A 127 3.29 10.60 0.66
N LYS A 128 4.50 11.13 0.87
CA LYS A 128 5.70 10.82 0.10
C LYS A 128 6.32 9.52 0.57
N VAL A 129 6.83 8.74 -0.37
CA VAL A 129 7.48 7.46 -0.15
C VAL A 129 8.82 7.43 -0.86
N GLU A 130 9.75 6.67 -0.32
CA GLU A 130 11.12 6.56 -0.82
C GLU A 130 11.42 5.08 -1.14
N THR A 131 11.89 4.79 -2.34
CA THR A 131 12.36 3.44 -2.68
C THR A 131 13.75 3.21 -2.09
N SER A 132 14.19 1.95 -2.03
CA SER A 132 15.57 1.61 -1.71
C SER A 132 16.62 2.23 -2.66
N SER A 133 16.23 2.59 -3.88
CA SER A 133 17.08 3.31 -4.83
C SER A 133 17.21 4.81 -4.51
N GLY A 134 16.41 5.33 -3.56
CA GLY A 134 16.33 6.75 -3.24
C GLY A 134 15.33 7.54 -4.12
N ASP A 135 14.53 6.86 -4.94
CA ASP A 135 13.49 7.54 -5.73
C ASP A 135 12.33 7.95 -4.84
N ILE A 136 11.85 9.17 -5.04
CA ILE A 136 10.78 9.75 -4.23
C ILE A 136 9.48 9.75 -5.04
N GLY A 137 8.44 9.13 -4.47
CA GLY A 137 7.10 9.09 -5.03
C GLY A 137 6.05 9.53 -4.02
N VAL A 138 4.78 9.41 -4.42
CA VAL A 138 3.61 9.73 -3.59
C VAL A 138 2.64 8.56 -3.60
N ILE A 139 2.01 8.27 -2.46
CA ILE A 139 0.90 7.32 -2.39
C ILE A 139 -0.32 7.94 -3.07
N HIS A 140 -0.70 7.39 -4.22
CA HIS A 140 -1.81 7.90 -5.03
C HIS A 140 -3.17 7.35 -4.57
N SER A 141 -3.25 6.05 -4.28
CA SER A 141 -4.51 5.43 -3.85
C SER A 141 -4.30 4.10 -3.11
N SER A 142 -5.31 3.69 -2.35
CA SER A 142 -5.42 2.36 -1.74
C SER A 142 -6.24 1.42 -2.64
N PHE A 143 -5.98 0.12 -2.59
CA PHE A 143 -6.64 -0.90 -3.41
C PHE A 143 -7.21 -2.05 -2.54
N GLY A 144 -8.52 -1.98 -2.28
CA GLY A 144 -9.27 -3.00 -1.55
C GLY A 144 -8.86 -3.17 -0.07
N THR A 145 -9.28 -4.27 0.55
CA THR A 145 -8.99 -4.63 1.96
C THR A 145 -7.66 -5.36 2.14
N SER A 146 -6.92 -5.59 1.05
CA SER A 146 -5.70 -6.41 1.05
C SER A 146 -4.43 -5.64 1.42
N GLY A 147 -4.52 -4.36 1.77
CA GLY A 147 -3.36 -3.52 2.11
C GLY A 147 -2.51 -3.13 0.88
N LYS A 148 -2.99 -3.39 -0.34
CA LYS A 148 -2.35 -2.99 -1.60
C LYS A 148 -2.54 -1.49 -1.83
N PHE A 149 -1.52 -0.80 -2.28
CA PHE A 149 -1.57 0.62 -2.60
C PHE A 149 -0.82 0.94 -3.89
N ARG A 150 -1.25 2.02 -4.55
CA ARG A 150 -0.63 2.56 -5.76
C ARG A 150 0.22 3.76 -5.38
N MET A 151 1.42 3.80 -5.92
CA MET A 151 2.36 4.90 -5.80
C MET A 151 2.62 5.50 -7.17
N HIS A 152 2.82 6.82 -7.19
CA HIS A 152 3.20 7.57 -8.38
C HIS A 152 4.56 8.23 -8.17
N PHE A 153 5.48 8.01 -9.11
CA PHE A 153 6.85 8.54 -9.08
C PHE A 153 7.02 9.54 -10.22
N PRO A 154 6.93 10.86 -9.98
CA PRO A 154 6.93 11.85 -11.06
C PRO A 154 8.26 11.91 -11.84
N ALA A 155 9.38 11.64 -11.19
CA ALA A 155 10.69 11.55 -11.85
C ALA A 155 10.94 10.19 -12.54
N GLY A 156 10.00 9.24 -12.40
CA GLY A 156 10.18 7.83 -12.72
C GLY A 156 11.02 7.11 -11.66
N THR A 157 10.84 5.80 -11.54
CA THR A 157 11.67 4.91 -10.71
C THR A 157 12.16 3.71 -11.52
N ASP A 158 13.35 3.21 -11.20
CA ASP A 158 13.90 1.96 -11.74
C ASP A 158 13.68 0.75 -10.82
N ALA A 159 12.87 0.93 -9.77
CA ALA A 159 12.57 -0.10 -8.78
C ALA A 159 11.95 -1.36 -9.40
N ARG A 160 12.23 -2.49 -8.75
CA ARG A 160 11.86 -3.84 -9.18
C ARG A 160 10.81 -4.46 -8.25
N GLU A 161 10.19 -5.53 -8.71
CA GLU A 161 9.33 -6.34 -7.84
C GLU A 161 10.17 -6.98 -6.73
N GLY A 162 9.72 -6.84 -5.48
CA GLY A 162 10.46 -7.28 -4.29
C GLY A 162 11.27 -6.17 -3.60
N ASP A 163 11.47 -5.02 -4.25
CA ASP A 163 12.21 -3.91 -3.64
C ASP A 163 11.44 -3.28 -2.49
N LYS A 164 12.19 -2.73 -1.52
CA LYS A 164 11.63 -2.11 -0.33
C LYS A 164 11.22 -0.67 -0.61
N VAL A 165 10.11 -0.28 0.02
CA VAL A 165 9.65 1.11 0.04
C VAL A 165 9.45 1.57 1.48
N TYR A 166 9.89 2.80 1.74
CA TYR A 166 9.87 3.41 3.05
C TYR A 166 8.93 4.61 3.07
N LEU A 167 8.03 4.63 4.04
CA LEU A 167 7.24 5.80 4.40
C LEU A 167 7.79 6.37 5.70
N ARG A 168 8.47 7.52 5.59
CA ARG A 168 9.06 8.24 6.72
C ARG A 168 8.27 9.50 7.01
N PHE A 169 7.88 9.70 8.27
CA PHE A 169 7.20 10.91 8.71
C PHE A 169 7.54 11.23 10.17
N LYS A 170 7.40 12.51 10.51
CA LYS A 170 7.56 13.02 11.86
C LYS A 170 6.18 13.19 12.48
N ARG A 171 6.05 12.79 13.74
CA ARG A 171 4.86 13.08 14.55
C ARG A 171 5.29 13.93 15.75
N TYR A 172 4.80 15.16 15.77
CA TYR A 172 5.11 16.10 16.85
C TYR A 172 4.32 15.73 18.11
N ALA A 173 4.98 15.80 19.27
CA ALA A 173 4.35 15.47 20.55
C ALA A 173 3.21 16.44 20.89
N ASN A 174 3.35 17.71 20.48
CA ASN A 174 2.44 18.79 20.85
C ASN A 174 1.36 19.06 19.80
N ASP A 175 1.30 18.26 18.72
CA ASP A 175 0.30 18.43 17.67
C ASP A 175 -0.95 17.60 17.98
N THR A 176 -2.04 18.30 18.31
CA THR A 176 -3.35 17.70 18.62
C THR A 176 -3.97 17.01 17.41
N SER A 177 -3.66 17.47 16.19
CA SER A 177 -4.16 16.88 14.94
C SER A 177 -3.47 15.56 14.61
N LYS A 178 -2.38 15.20 15.33
CA LYS A 178 -1.55 14.02 15.08
C LYS A 178 -1.11 13.92 13.61
N SER A 179 -0.92 15.08 12.97
CA SER A 179 -0.57 15.13 11.55
C SER A 179 0.80 14.52 11.28
N MET A 180 0.97 14.02 10.06
CA MET A 180 2.20 13.37 9.61
C MET A 180 3.01 14.35 8.77
N HIS A 181 4.14 14.79 9.31
CA HIS A 181 5.00 15.79 8.65
C HIS A 181 6.14 15.12 7.89
N GLN A 182 6.42 15.60 6.68
CA GLN A 182 7.50 15.08 5.85
C GLN A 182 8.30 16.24 5.27
N ASP A 183 9.62 16.21 5.48
CA ASP A 183 10.53 17.23 4.95
C ASP A 183 11.00 16.90 3.53
N THR A 184 10.75 15.66 3.06
CA THR A 184 11.13 15.19 1.73
C THR A 184 10.47 16.05 0.66
N VAL A 185 11.23 16.52 -0.32
CA VAL A 185 10.71 17.27 -1.47
C VAL A 185 10.42 16.30 -2.61
N LEU A 186 9.27 16.47 -3.27
CA LEU A 186 8.94 15.65 -4.43
C LEU A 186 9.74 16.18 -5.65
N PRO A 187 10.46 15.33 -6.39
CA PRO A 187 11.23 15.77 -7.54
C PRO A 187 10.31 16.23 -8.68
N GLU A 188 10.85 17.07 -9.56
CA GLU A 188 10.15 17.53 -10.75
C GLU A 188 9.79 16.35 -11.67
N ALA A 189 8.62 16.46 -12.29
CA ALA A 189 8.15 15.45 -13.24
C ALA A 189 9.13 15.36 -14.41
N SER A 190 9.61 14.15 -14.67
CA SER A 190 10.47 13.89 -15.83
C SER A 190 9.67 13.12 -16.85
N PRO A 191 9.29 13.70 -18.00
CA PRO A 191 8.50 13.00 -19.00
C PRO A 191 9.28 11.82 -19.62
N GLY A 192 8.53 10.84 -20.10
CA GLY A 192 9.07 9.66 -20.73
C GLY A 192 8.10 9.11 -21.76
N VAL A 193 8.65 8.45 -22.77
CA VAL A 193 7.87 7.85 -23.86
C VAL A 193 7.48 6.44 -23.47
N LEU A 194 6.18 6.11 -23.58
CA LEU A 194 5.67 4.77 -23.29
C LEU A 194 6.33 3.73 -24.20
N LEU A 195 6.99 2.74 -23.61
CA LEU A 195 7.52 1.59 -24.33
C LEU A 195 6.40 0.56 -24.51
N VAL A 196 5.88 0.47 -25.73
CA VAL A 196 4.90 -0.55 -26.09
C VAL A 196 5.59 -1.92 -26.01
N PRO A 197 5.08 -2.88 -25.22
CA PRO A 197 5.67 -4.21 -25.18
C PRO A 197 5.53 -4.89 -26.54
N GLU A 198 6.64 -5.25 -27.18
CA GLU A 198 6.64 -6.12 -28.34
C GLU A 198 5.94 -7.45 -27.99
N LYS A 199 4.89 -7.79 -28.75
CA LYS A 199 4.15 -9.04 -28.60
C LYS A 199 5.09 -10.22 -28.91
N LYS A 200 5.72 -10.83 -27.90
CA LYS A 200 6.35 -12.14 -28.06
C LYS A 200 5.27 -13.18 -28.37
N SER A 201 5.33 -13.72 -29.58
CA SER A 201 4.50 -14.80 -30.12
C SER A 201 4.42 -15.97 -29.14
N LYS A 202 3.18 -16.40 -28.84
CA LYS A 202 2.86 -17.56 -28.01
C LYS A 202 3.55 -18.82 -28.56
N LYS A 203 4.50 -19.40 -27.82
CA LYS A 203 4.90 -20.81 -27.99
C LYS A 203 3.84 -21.69 -27.32
N GLU A 204 3.27 -22.59 -28.10
CA GLU A 204 2.28 -23.60 -27.69
C GLU A 204 2.79 -24.45 -26.51
N LYS A 205 1.97 -24.59 -25.46
CA LYS A 205 2.18 -25.57 -24.40
C LYS A 205 1.49 -26.89 -24.78
N LYS A 206 2.29 -27.92 -25.04
CA LYS A 206 1.88 -29.34 -25.10
C LYS A 206 1.19 -29.74 -23.79
N LYS A 207 -0.03 -30.30 -23.90
CA LYS A 207 -0.74 -31.03 -22.84
C LYS A 207 0.11 -32.23 -22.41
N ASN A 208 0.34 -32.37 -21.11
CA ASN A 208 0.83 -33.63 -20.53
C ASN A 208 -0.10 -34.05 -19.39
N THR A 209 -0.78 -35.16 -19.60
CA THR A 209 -1.78 -35.79 -18.74
C THR A 209 -1.06 -36.54 -17.62
N LYS A 210 -1.40 -36.28 -16.35
CA LYS A 210 -1.11 -37.22 -15.24
C LYS A 210 -2.30 -37.30 -14.29
N LYS A 211 -2.87 -38.51 -14.23
CA LYS A 211 -3.81 -39.04 -13.22
C LYS A 211 -3.09 -39.34 -11.89
N LYS A 212 -3.78 -39.12 -10.76
CA LYS A 212 -3.85 -39.92 -9.50
C LYS A 212 -4.60 -39.05 -8.46
N ASN A 213 -5.81 -39.38 -8.04
CA ASN A 213 -6.30 -40.41 -7.10
C ASN A 213 -6.60 -39.83 -5.69
N ASP A 214 -7.90 -39.92 -5.36
CA ASP A 214 -8.54 -40.28 -4.08
C ASP A 214 -8.63 -39.35 -2.84
N LYS A 215 -9.91 -39.04 -2.52
CA LYS A 215 -10.64 -39.14 -1.23
C LYS A 215 -10.42 -38.09 -0.13
N ASN A 216 -11.46 -37.29 0.17
CA ASN A 216 -12.33 -37.51 1.35
C ASN A 216 -13.52 -36.53 1.46
N ALA A 217 -14.73 -37.11 1.39
CA ALA A 217 -15.97 -36.96 2.16
C ALA A 217 -16.36 -35.70 3.00
N LYS A 218 -17.71 -35.48 2.96
CA LYS A 218 -18.64 -34.78 3.88
C LYS A 218 -18.86 -33.28 3.57
N GLN A 219 -20.09 -32.73 3.53
CA GLN A 219 -21.41 -33.14 4.02
C GLN A 219 -22.48 -32.22 3.37
N ASP A 220 -23.67 -32.74 3.06
CA ASP A 220 -24.88 -31.95 2.77
C ASP A 220 -25.37 -31.20 4.03
N PRO A 221 -26.19 -30.14 3.90
CA PRO A 221 -27.63 -30.38 3.75
C PRO A 221 -28.36 -29.44 2.76
N LYS A 222 -29.40 -30.02 2.12
CA LYS A 222 -30.70 -29.46 1.68
C LYS A 222 -30.87 -27.93 1.77
N THR A 223 -31.55 -27.32 0.79
CA THR A 223 -32.97 -26.89 0.90
C THR A 223 -33.40 -26.02 -0.30
N THR A 224 -34.65 -26.23 -0.72
CA THR A 224 -35.60 -25.36 -1.44
C THR A 224 -35.48 -25.06 -2.94
N LEU A 225 -36.51 -25.57 -3.63
CA LEU A 225 -37.20 -24.99 -4.78
C LEU A 225 -37.20 -23.45 -4.74
N GLY A 226 -36.77 -22.86 -5.86
CA GLY A 226 -36.97 -21.46 -6.19
C GLY A 226 -37.16 -21.35 -7.70
N THR A 227 -38.43 -21.34 -8.12
CA THR A 227 -38.89 -20.95 -9.45
C THR A 227 -38.31 -19.58 -9.79
N VAL A 228 -37.48 -19.46 -10.84
CA VAL A 228 -37.09 -18.13 -11.36
C VAL A 228 -37.08 -18.16 -12.87
N ALA A 229 -37.99 -17.37 -13.44
CA ALA A 229 -38.27 -17.23 -14.86
C ALA A 229 -37.00 -17.06 -15.72
N HIS A 230 -36.90 -17.84 -16.80
CA HIS A 230 -35.77 -17.82 -17.72
C HIS A 230 -35.96 -16.81 -18.87
N GLU A 231 -36.20 -15.54 -18.53
CA GLU A 231 -36.19 -14.43 -19.50
C GLU A 231 -34.89 -13.63 -19.34
N GLY A 232 -34.08 -13.57 -20.40
CA GLY A 232 -32.90 -12.72 -20.50
C GLY A 232 -33.11 -11.56 -21.46
N VAL A 233 -32.24 -10.55 -21.40
CA VAL A 233 -32.23 -9.39 -22.30
C VAL A 233 -30.85 -9.27 -22.96
N ILE A 234 -30.84 -9.05 -24.27
CA ILE A 234 -29.62 -8.80 -25.03
C ILE A 234 -29.01 -7.47 -24.59
N ALA A 235 -27.81 -7.54 -24.02
CA ALA A 235 -27.11 -6.39 -23.44
C ALA A 235 -26.11 -5.73 -24.39
N SER A 236 -25.56 -6.48 -25.35
CA SER A 236 -24.65 -5.94 -26.37
C SER A 236 -24.37 -6.97 -27.48
N LEU A 237 -24.30 -6.50 -28.73
CA LEU A 237 -23.87 -7.30 -29.88
C LEU A 237 -22.38 -7.11 -30.15
N LYS A 238 -21.66 -8.21 -30.40
CA LYS A 238 -20.25 -8.19 -30.83
C LYS A 238 -20.09 -8.72 -32.26
N PRO A 239 -19.07 -8.25 -33.00
CA PRO A 239 -18.73 -8.83 -34.29
C PRO A 239 -18.39 -10.33 -34.12
N ASN A 240 -18.80 -11.15 -35.10
CA ASN A 240 -18.70 -12.62 -35.17
C ASN A 240 -19.85 -13.41 -34.50
N ASN A 241 -21.11 -12.95 -34.62
CA ASN A 241 -22.31 -13.66 -34.12
C ASN A 241 -22.30 -13.96 -32.61
N ILE A 242 -21.53 -13.17 -31.83
CA ILE A 242 -21.44 -13.31 -30.38
C ILE A 242 -22.30 -12.23 -29.74
N VAL A 243 -23.23 -12.67 -28.89
CA VAL A 243 -24.19 -11.80 -28.23
C VAL A 243 -23.99 -11.93 -26.73
N ILE A 244 -23.96 -10.79 -26.05
CA ILE A 244 -23.91 -10.77 -24.59
C ILE A 244 -25.33 -10.66 -24.07
N VAL A 245 -25.77 -11.68 -23.36
CA VAL A 245 -27.08 -11.67 -22.70
C VAL A 245 -26.89 -11.43 -21.21
N SER A 246 -27.75 -10.60 -20.65
CA SER A 246 -27.88 -10.35 -19.22
C SER A 246 -29.25 -10.79 -18.71
N GLY A 247 -29.36 -11.18 -17.44
CA GLY A 247 -30.64 -11.55 -16.83
C GLY A 247 -30.93 -13.05 -16.77
N PHE A 248 -30.21 -13.89 -17.52
CA PHE A 248 -30.41 -15.35 -17.45
C PHE A 248 -30.01 -15.98 -16.12
N PHE A 249 -28.99 -15.44 -15.45
CA PHE A 249 -28.42 -16.03 -14.25
C PHE A 249 -28.12 -14.96 -13.21
N SER A 250 -28.39 -15.26 -11.94
CA SER A 250 -27.90 -14.46 -10.83
C SER A 250 -26.36 -14.58 -10.73
N PRO A 251 -25.66 -13.57 -10.18
CA PRO A 251 -24.19 -13.56 -10.10
C PRO A 251 -23.58 -14.70 -9.26
N GLU A 252 -24.41 -15.44 -8.52
CA GLU A 252 -24.04 -16.58 -7.68
C GLU A 252 -24.02 -17.90 -8.46
N VAL A 253 -24.61 -17.96 -9.65
CA VAL A 253 -24.71 -19.19 -10.44
C VAL A 253 -23.46 -19.38 -11.30
N ASN A 254 -22.89 -20.58 -11.24
CA ASN A 254 -21.72 -20.93 -12.02
C ASN A 254 -22.11 -21.23 -13.48
N ILE A 255 -22.12 -20.19 -14.33
CA ILE A 255 -22.49 -20.26 -15.75
C ILE A 255 -21.68 -21.33 -16.52
N ARG A 256 -20.51 -21.74 -16.02
CA ARG A 256 -19.67 -22.80 -16.61
C ARG A 256 -20.37 -24.16 -16.68
N GLU A 257 -21.30 -24.44 -15.78
CA GLU A 257 -22.09 -25.69 -15.76
C GLU A 257 -23.27 -25.67 -16.73
N LYS A 258 -23.60 -24.50 -17.27
CA LYS A 258 -24.69 -24.27 -18.22
C LYS A 258 -24.20 -23.87 -19.61
N VAL A 259 -22.91 -24.07 -19.88
CA VAL A 259 -22.31 -23.93 -21.23
C VAL A 259 -22.86 -25.07 -22.09
N GLY A 260 -23.37 -24.74 -23.28
CA GLY A 260 -24.04 -25.70 -24.16
C GLY A 260 -25.57 -25.65 -24.14
N TRP A 261 -26.19 -24.85 -23.25
CA TRP A 261 -27.64 -24.67 -23.26
C TRP A 261 -28.07 -23.82 -24.46
N LYS A 262 -29.21 -24.18 -25.05
CA LYS A 262 -29.80 -23.47 -26.19
C LYS A 262 -30.54 -22.23 -25.71
N VAL A 263 -30.40 -21.15 -26.46
CA VAL A 263 -31.07 -19.87 -26.26
C VAL A 263 -31.86 -19.59 -27.52
N VAL A 264 -33.14 -19.29 -27.38
CA VAL A 264 -34.03 -18.97 -28.49
C VAL A 264 -34.54 -17.54 -28.33
N VAL A 265 -34.50 -16.78 -29.42
CA VAL A 265 -35.13 -15.46 -29.49
C VAL A 265 -36.60 -15.67 -29.93
N PRO A 266 -37.61 -15.45 -29.07
CA PRO A 266 -39.01 -15.70 -29.42
C PRO A 266 -39.54 -14.84 -30.59
N ASN A 267 -38.91 -13.70 -30.86
CA ASN A 267 -39.32 -12.79 -31.94
C ASN A 267 -38.82 -13.22 -33.34
N THR A 268 -37.64 -13.84 -33.42
CA THR A 268 -36.97 -14.19 -34.69
C THR A 268 -36.77 -15.70 -34.89
N ASN A 269 -37.10 -16.50 -33.88
CA ASN A 269 -36.91 -17.96 -33.81
C ASN A 269 -35.46 -18.41 -34.08
N GLU A 270 -34.49 -17.53 -33.81
CA GLU A 270 -33.06 -17.80 -33.98
C GLU A 270 -32.52 -18.58 -32.77
N GLU A 271 -31.78 -19.67 -33.02
CA GLU A 271 -31.14 -20.50 -32.00
C GLU A 271 -29.68 -20.10 -31.80
N GLY A 272 -29.27 -20.00 -30.53
CA GLY A 272 -27.89 -19.79 -30.13
C GLY A 272 -27.48 -20.67 -28.96
N VAL A 273 -26.18 -20.85 -28.75
CA VAL A 273 -25.62 -21.69 -27.69
C VAL A 273 -24.78 -20.86 -26.74
N ILE A 274 -24.95 -21.06 -25.43
CA ILE A 274 -24.11 -20.40 -24.43
C ILE A 274 -22.68 -20.92 -24.55
N SER A 275 -21.74 -20.03 -24.89
CA SER A 275 -20.34 -20.38 -25.12
C SER A 275 -19.45 -20.17 -23.88
N ALA A 276 -19.67 -19.09 -23.12
CA ALA A 276 -18.82 -18.73 -21.99
C ALA A 276 -19.46 -17.70 -21.04
N PRO A 277 -19.07 -17.66 -19.74
CA PRO A 277 -19.40 -16.55 -18.86
C PRO A 277 -18.75 -15.24 -19.31
N PHE A 278 -19.42 -14.12 -19.07
CA PHE A 278 -18.92 -12.78 -19.34
C PHE A 278 -19.03 -11.87 -18.11
N GLY A 279 -17.89 -11.47 -17.55
CA GLY A 279 -17.84 -10.53 -16.42
C GLY A 279 -18.35 -11.14 -15.11
N LYS A 280 -18.71 -10.26 -14.15
CA LYS A 280 -19.03 -10.62 -12.75
C LYS A 280 -20.53 -10.53 -12.38
N ALA A 281 -21.40 -10.26 -13.36
CA ALA A 281 -22.79 -9.88 -13.12
C ALA A 281 -23.80 -10.85 -13.78
N GLY A 282 -23.50 -12.15 -13.82
CA GLY A 282 -24.43 -13.14 -14.41
C GLY A 282 -24.60 -13.05 -15.93
N LYS A 283 -23.76 -12.26 -16.64
CA LYS A 283 -23.83 -12.12 -18.09
C LYS A 283 -23.17 -13.32 -18.77
N CYS A 284 -23.76 -13.80 -19.85
CA CYS A 284 -23.21 -14.90 -20.64
C CYS A 284 -22.99 -14.46 -22.09
N LYS A 285 -22.03 -15.11 -22.75
CA LYS A 285 -21.86 -15.04 -24.20
C LYS A 285 -22.66 -16.16 -24.82
N VAL A 286 -23.50 -15.80 -25.77
CA VAL A 286 -24.26 -16.70 -26.63
C VAL A 286 -23.69 -16.58 -28.03
N LEU A 287 -23.46 -17.71 -28.69
CA LEU A 287 -23.05 -17.78 -30.09
C LEU A 287 -24.26 -18.22 -30.91
N PHE A 288 -24.65 -17.43 -31.91
CA PHE A 288 -25.73 -17.77 -32.84
C PHE A 288 -25.13 -18.39 -34.11
N GLU A 289 -25.67 -19.53 -34.56
CA GLU A 289 -25.11 -20.26 -35.71
C GLU A 289 -25.48 -19.60 -37.05
N GLU A 290 -26.67 -19.00 -37.16
CA GLU A 290 -27.19 -18.42 -38.42
C GLU A 290 -27.07 -16.88 -38.50
N GLY A 291 -26.42 -16.25 -37.52
CA GLY A 291 -26.42 -14.79 -37.37
C GLY A 291 -27.57 -14.29 -36.49
N ILE A 292 -27.57 -13.00 -36.14
CA ILE A 292 -28.61 -12.40 -35.29
C ILE A 292 -29.22 -11.18 -35.99
N SER A 293 -30.55 -11.17 -36.11
CA SER A 293 -31.33 -10.03 -36.62
C SER A 293 -31.94 -9.18 -35.49
N ALA A 294 -31.78 -9.60 -34.24
CA ALA A 294 -32.34 -8.92 -33.07
C ALA A 294 -31.48 -7.75 -32.56
N GLU A 295 -32.13 -6.63 -32.23
CA GLU A 295 -31.50 -5.42 -31.69
C GLU A 295 -31.24 -5.51 -30.17
N GLU A 296 -30.34 -4.65 -29.67
CA GLU A 296 -30.05 -4.51 -28.23
C GLU A 296 -31.34 -4.22 -27.44
N GLY A 297 -31.59 -4.98 -26.38
CA GLY A 297 -32.84 -4.90 -25.60
C GLY A 297 -33.89 -5.97 -25.92
N SER A 298 -33.68 -6.82 -26.93
CA SER A 298 -34.60 -7.92 -27.23
C SER A 298 -34.61 -8.98 -26.12
N LYS A 299 -35.80 -9.54 -25.85
CA LYS A 299 -35.99 -10.63 -24.90
C LYS A 299 -35.52 -11.96 -25.50
N VAL A 300 -34.90 -12.80 -24.69
CA VAL A 300 -34.42 -14.13 -25.06
C VAL A 300 -34.80 -15.15 -24.01
N GLN A 301 -35.11 -16.37 -24.45
CA GLN A 301 -35.51 -17.47 -23.57
C GLN A 301 -34.48 -18.58 -23.59
N LEU A 302 -34.25 -19.17 -22.42
CA LEU A 302 -33.32 -20.27 -22.26
C LEU A 302 -34.08 -21.59 -22.38
N VAL A 303 -33.67 -22.44 -23.31
CA VAL A 303 -34.19 -23.79 -23.49
C VAL A 303 -33.18 -24.77 -22.89
N PRO A 304 -33.49 -25.42 -21.76
CA PRO A 304 -32.63 -26.46 -21.22
C PRO A 304 -32.58 -27.64 -22.21
N PRO A 305 -31.42 -28.31 -22.37
CA PRO A 305 -31.36 -29.54 -23.16
C PRO A 305 -32.29 -30.59 -22.57
N ALA A 306 -33.07 -31.26 -23.42
CA ALA A 306 -33.82 -32.45 -23.01
C ALA A 306 -32.83 -33.56 -22.62
N ASP A 307 -33.06 -34.19 -21.48
CA ASP A 307 -32.31 -35.37 -21.00
C ASP A 307 -32.44 -36.56 -21.97
#